data_AF-A0A0L6CPM1-F1
#
_entry.id   AF-A0A0L6CPM1-F1
#
_cell.length_a   1.000
_cell.length_b   1.000
_cell.length_c   1.000
_cell.angle_alpha   90.00
_cell.angle_beta   90.00
_cell.angle_gamma   90.00
#
_symmetry.space_group_name_H-M   'P 1'
#
loop_
_entity.id
_entity.type
_entity.pdbx_description
1 polymer ?
#
loop_
_entity_poly.entity_id
_entity_poly.type
_entity_poly.pdbx_seq_one_letter_code
_entity_poly.pdbx_strand_id
1 'polypeptide(L)'
;MSLEADEWDDSRDAPFVATGVKAHLTRLRETYLFLVDGNLIGWSDQDIADRAGMTRAYVSRIMAGQSENLGMVKLVGLANAFDVTPLYFFSASARRRVNRRLDARLEHLRKQQLFGSTAQEEDAREAE
;
A
#
# COMPACT_ATOMS: atom_id res chain seq x y z
N MET A 1 13.37 20.94 -44.46
CA MET A 1 12.18 21.38 -43.73
C MET A 1 11.23 20.18 -43.76
N SER A 2 11.35 19.26 -42.81
CA SER A 2 10.72 19.32 -41.48
C SER A 2 9.22 19.30 -41.60
N LEU A 3 8.63 18.17 -41.21
CA LEU A 3 7.53 18.04 -40.26
C LEU A 3 7.51 16.54 -39.92
N GLU A 4 8.37 16.15 -38.98
CA GLU A 4 8.24 14.85 -38.32
C GLU A 4 6.86 14.84 -37.65
N ALA A 5 6.01 13.93 -38.10
CA ALA A 5 4.73 13.69 -37.49
C ALA A 5 5.01 13.22 -36.06
N ASP A 6 4.76 14.12 -35.12
CA ASP A 6 4.73 13.85 -33.69
C ASP A 6 3.76 12.69 -33.48
N GLU A 7 4.32 11.50 -33.38
CA GLU A 7 3.65 10.25 -33.12
C GLU A 7 3.14 10.36 -31.69
N TRP A 8 1.89 10.83 -31.55
CA TRP A 8 1.19 10.84 -30.27
C TRP A 8 1.08 9.38 -29.80
N ASP A 9 2.03 8.96 -28.96
CA ASP A 9 2.06 7.74 -28.16
C ASP A 9 0.92 7.80 -27.13
N ASP A 10 -0.31 7.63 -27.61
CA ASP A 10 -1.54 7.49 -26.83
C ASP A 10 -1.62 6.11 -26.13
N SER A 11 -0.55 5.30 -26.25
CA SER A 11 -0.39 4.01 -25.56
C SER A 11 0.12 4.12 -24.12
N ARG A 12 0.38 5.33 -23.60
CA ARG A 12 0.79 5.53 -22.18
C ARG A 12 -0.37 5.61 -21.19
N ASP A 13 -1.59 5.75 -21.67
CA ASP A 13 -2.79 5.51 -20.88
C ASP A 13 -3.17 4.04 -20.97
N ALA A 14 -2.38 3.21 -20.29
CA ALA A 14 -2.84 1.91 -19.83
C ALA A 14 -4.27 2.09 -19.29
N PRO A 15 -5.23 1.25 -19.71
CA PRO A 15 -6.65 1.45 -19.44
C PRO A 15 -6.83 1.74 -17.96
N PHE A 16 -7.81 2.59 -17.63
CA PHE A 16 -8.37 2.67 -16.29
C PHE A 16 -8.89 1.27 -15.94
N VAL A 17 -8.00 0.35 -15.58
CA VAL A 17 -8.37 -0.86 -14.88
C VAL A 17 -8.91 -0.30 -13.59
N ALA A 18 -10.24 -0.27 -13.48
CA ALA A 18 -10.97 -0.03 -12.26
C ALA A 18 -10.55 -1.14 -11.28
N THR A 19 -9.33 -1.00 -10.78
CA THR A 19 -8.76 -1.83 -9.75
C THR A 19 -9.59 -1.43 -8.54
N GLY A 20 -10.59 -2.24 -8.21
CA GLY A 20 -11.59 -1.88 -7.20
C GLY A 20 -10.93 -1.52 -5.88
N VAL A 21 -11.67 -0.84 -5.00
CA VAL A 21 -11.18 -0.39 -3.68
C VAL A 21 -10.50 -1.53 -2.91
N LYS A 22 -10.98 -2.77 -3.06
CA LYS A 22 -10.32 -3.99 -2.57
C LYS A 22 -8.85 -4.05 -2.95
N ALA A 23 -8.52 -4.00 -4.23
CA ALA A 23 -7.15 -4.21 -4.70
C ALA A 23 -6.22 -3.06 -4.28
N HIS A 24 -6.75 -1.83 -4.21
CA HIS A 24 -6.03 -0.69 -3.63
C HIS A 24 -5.77 -0.88 -2.13
N LEU A 25 -6.77 -1.35 -1.38
CA LEU A 25 -6.64 -1.62 0.04
C LEU A 25 -5.70 -2.80 0.34
N THR A 26 -5.75 -3.88 -0.45
CA THR A 26 -4.82 -5.00 -0.41
C THR A 26 -3.39 -4.49 -0.60
N ARG A 27 -3.16 -3.67 -1.61
CA ARG A 27 -1.84 -3.11 -1.88
C ARG A 27 -1.32 -2.28 -0.70
N LEU A 28 -2.16 -1.42 -0.13
CA LEU A 28 -1.80 -0.65 1.06
C LEU A 28 -1.44 -1.59 2.23
N ARG A 29 -2.25 -2.61 2.51
CA ARG A 29 -2.01 -3.58 3.58
C ARG A 29 -0.71 -4.35 3.42
N GLU A 30 -0.38 -4.80 2.21
CA GLU A 30 0.84 -5.57 1.93
C GLU A 30 2.12 -4.75 2.04
N THR A 31 2.01 -3.42 1.94
CA THR A 31 3.19 -2.54 1.90
C THR A 31 3.34 -1.70 3.16
N TYR A 32 2.25 -1.44 3.87
CA TYR A 32 2.26 -0.72 5.15
C TYR A 32 2.61 -1.66 6.30
N LEU A 33 3.83 -2.19 6.26
CA LEU A 33 4.38 -3.10 7.26
C LEU A 33 5.22 -2.33 8.29
N PHE A 34 5.48 -2.99 9.42
CA PHE A 34 6.35 -2.52 10.48
C PHE A 34 7.10 -3.72 11.09
N LEU A 35 8.28 -3.48 11.64
CA LEU A 35 9.11 -4.50 12.27
C LEU A 35 8.68 -4.69 13.73
N VAL A 36 8.43 -5.94 14.12
CA VAL A 36 8.20 -6.38 15.51
C VAL A 36 8.98 -7.66 15.72
N ASP A 37 9.93 -7.66 16.67
CA ASP A 37 10.76 -8.83 16.98
C ASP A 37 11.38 -9.50 15.74
N GLY A 38 11.96 -8.70 14.85
CA GLY A 38 12.58 -9.17 13.61
C GLY A 38 11.59 -9.62 12.52
N ASN A 39 10.29 -9.49 12.73
CA ASN A 39 9.25 -9.90 11.78
C ASN A 39 8.52 -8.68 11.20
N LEU A 40 8.26 -8.71 9.89
CA LEU A 40 7.42 -7.72 9.24
C LEU A 40 5.95 -8.07 9.43
N ILE A 41 5.23 -7.22 10.15
CA ILE A 41 3.80 -7.38 10.45
C ILE A 41 3.03 -6.26 9.76
N GLY A 42 1.87 -6.61 9.18
CA GLY A 42 0.92 -5.68 8.60
C GLY A 42 -0.31 -5.50 9.48
N TRP A 43 -1.14 -4.50 9.18
CA TRP A 43 -2.37 -4.28 9.92
C TRP A 43 -3.40 -5.41 9.72
N SER A 44 -4.07 -5.76 10.81
CA SER A 44 -5.25 -6.62 10.80
C SER A 44 -6.48 -5.86 10.28
N ASP A 45 -7.57 -6.57 9.98
CA ASP A 45 -8.85 -5.92 9.62
C ASP A 45 -9.38 -5.03 10.76
N GLN A 46 -9.09 -5.39 12.02
CA GLN A 46 -9.46 -4.61 13.19
C GLN A 46 -8.64 -3.31 13.25
N ASP A 47 -7.32 -3.40 13.04
CA ASP A 47 -6.43 -2.24 12.99
C ASP A 47 -6.84 -1.20 11.96
N ILE A 48 -7.25 -1.67 10.76
CA ILE A 48 -7.73 -0.82 9.68
C ILE A 48 -9.07 -0.19 10.07
N ALA A 49 -9.96 -0.97 10.67
CA ALA A 49 -11.29 -0.52 11.09
C ALA A 49 -11.19 0.62 12.12
N ASP A 50 -10.37 0.46 13.15
CA ASP A 50 -10.18 1.43 14.22
C ASP A 50 -9.58 2.74 13.68
N ARG A 51 -8.57 2.64 12.81
CA ARG A 51 -7.91 3.81 12.21
C ARG A 51 -8.77 4.55 11.19
N ALA A 52 -9.60 3.82 10.45
CA ALA A 52 -10.42 4.39 9.38
C ALA A 52 -11.85 4.78 9.83
N GLY A 53 -12.19 4.62 11.11
CA GLY A 53 -13.51 4.96 11.64
C GLY A 53 -14.63 4.09 11.04
N MET A 54 -14.41 2.78 10.97
CA MET A 54 -15.38 1.81 10.47
C MET A 54 -15.38 0.53 11.29
N THR A 55 -16.32 -0.39 11.00
CA THR A 55 -16.35 -1.68 11.70
C THR A 55 -15.44 -2.69 11.01
N ARG A 56 -14.88 -3.64 11.76
CA ARG A 56 -14.10 -4.75 11.23
C ARG A 56 -14.87 -5.55 10.18
N ALA A 57 -16.16 -5.80 10.42
CA ALA A 57 -17.01 -6.50 9.46
C ALA A 57 -17.11 -5.76 8.12
N TYR A 58 -17.12 -4.42 8.14
CA TYR A 58 -17.15 -3.63 6.93
C TYR A 58 -15.82 -3.70 6.16
N VAL A 59 -14.68 -3.60 6.86
CA VAL A 59 -13.34 -3.83 6.26
C VAL A 59 -13.27 -5.21 5.62
N SER A 60 -13.73 -6.25 6.32
CA SER A 60 -13.73 -7.62 5.81
C SER A 60 -14.55 -7.77 4.52
N ARG A 61 -15.73 -7.12 4.45
CA ARG A 61 -16.56 -7.09 3.23
C ARG A 61 -15.87 -6.37 2.06
N ILE A 62 -15.15 -5.28 2.32
CA ILE A 62 -14.34 -4.59 1.30
C ILE A 62 -13.25 -5.53 0.78
N MET A 63 -12.51 -6.19 1.69
CA MET A 63 -11.46 -7.14 1.33
C MET A 63 -11.99 -8.37 0.59
N ALA A 64 -13.23 -8.79 0.87
CA ALA A 64 -13.93 -9.83 0.13
C ALA A 64 -14.40 -9.38 -1.26
N GLY A 65 -14.35 -8.08 -1.58
CA GLY A 65 -14.83 -7.52 -2.85
C GLY A 65 -16.34 -7.28 -2.88
N GLN A 66 -17.03 -7.36 -1.74
CA GLN A 66 -18.48 -7.19 -1.63
C GLN A 66 -18.90 -5.72 -1.49
N SER A 67 -17.97 -4.78 -1.67
CA SER A 67 -18.20 -3.33 -1.59
C SER A 67 -17.20 -2.63 -2.50
N GLU A 68 -17.57 -2.48 -3.76
CA GLU A 68 -16.72 -1.82 -4.77
C GLU A 68 -16.95 -0.31 -4.83
N ASN A 69 -18.16 0.15 -4.49
CA ASN A 69 -18.55 1.56 -4.48
C ASN A 69 -18.65 2.09 -3.05
N LEU A 70 -17.50 2.42 -2.45
CA LEU A 70 -17.46 3.10 -1.15
C LEU A 70 -17.81 4.58 -1.32
N GLY A 71 -18.64 5.11 -0.42
CA GLY A 71 -18.86 6.55 -0.33
C GLY A 71 -17.57 7.30 0.01
N MET A 72 -17.47 8.56 -0.43
CA MET A 72 -16.27 9.40 -0.27
C MET A 72 -15.78 9.47 1.19
N VAL A 73 -16.69 9.56 2.16
CA VAL A 73 -16.35 9.59 3.60
C VAL A 73 -15.54 8.35 4.01
N LYS A 74 -15.89 7.16 3.50
CA LYS A 74 -15.18 5.92 3.82
C LYS A 74 -13.84 5.81 3.11
N LEU A 75 -13.76 6.31 1.88
CA LEU A 75 -12.49 6.37 1.14
C LEU A 75 -11.50 7.35 1.78
N VAL A 76 -11.98 8.50 2.25
CA VAL A 76 -11.17 9.44 3.04
C VAL A 76 -10.72 8.81 4.35
N GLY A 77 -11.60 8.08 5.05
CA GLY A 77 -11.23 7.34 6.26
C GLY A 77 -10.10 6.34 6.01
N LEU A 78 -10.18 5.55 4.94
CA LEU A 78 -9.11 4.63 4.54
C LEU A 78 -7.82 5.37 4.17
N ALA A 79 -7.93 6.46 3.38
CA ALA A 79 -6.77 7.22 2.95
C ALA A 79 -6.00 7.81 4.15
N ASN A 80 -6.72 8.41 5.10
CA ASN A 80 -6.15 8.95 6.33
C ASN A 80 -5.54 7.86 7.21
N ALA A 81 -6.19 6.69 7.32
CA ALA A 81 -5.65 5.57 8.09
C ALA A 81 -4.26 5.16 7.62
N PHE A 82 -4.01 5.16 6.31
CA PHE A 82 -2.74 4.79 5.69
C PHE A 82 -1.80 5.98 5.38
N ASP A 83 -2.11 7.19 5.84
CA ASP A 83 -1.35 8.41 5.51
C ASP A 83 -1.12 8.60 3.99
N VAL A 84 -2.17 8.34 3.21
CA VAL A 84 -2.18 8.55 1.75
C VAL A 84 -3.24 9.57 1.35
N THR A 85 -3.06 10.20 0.19
CA THR A 85 -4.07 11.09 -0.37
C THR A 85 -5.32 10.30 -0.79
N PRO A 86 -6.55 10.80 -0.58
CA PRO A 86 -7.77 10.16 -1.10
C PRO A 86 -7.75 9.95 -2.63
N LEU A 87 -7.00 10.79 -3.36
CA LEU A 87 -6.77 10.64 -4.79
C LEU A 87 -6.11 9.30 -5.15
N TYR A 88 -5.49 8.60 -4.19
CA TYR A 88 -4.99 7.25 -4.39
C TYR A 88 -6.06 6.29 -4.92
N PHE A 89 -7.32 6.42 -4.49
CA PHE A 89 -8.36 5.49 -4.94
C PHE A 89 -8.91 5.82 -6.34
N PHE A 90 -8.61 7.00 -6.89
CA PHE A 90 -9.24 7.51 -8.11
C PHE A 90 -8.26 7.82 -9.24
N SER A 91 -7.03 8.23 -8.92
CA SER A 91 -6.06 8.74 -9.88
C SER A 91 -4.89 7.79 -10.06
N ALA A 92 -4.69 7.31 -11.30
CA ALA A 92 -3.54 6.47 -11.64
C ALA A 92 -2.20 7.16 -11.38
N SER A 93 -2.10 8.47 -11.63
CA SER A 93 -0.87 9.23 -11.37
C SER A 93 -0.59 9.37 -9.87
N ALA A 94 -1.61 9.63 -9.05
CA ALA A 94 -1.49 9.64 -7.59
C ALA A 94 -1.08 8.26 -7.06
N ARG A 95 -1.71 7.18 -7.55
CA ARG A 95 -1.33 5.79 -7.22
C ARG A 95 0.11 5.49 -7.52
N ARG A 96 0.58 5.80 -8.74
CA ARG A 96 1.97 5.56 -9.14
C ARG A 96 2.96 6.27 -8.20
N ARG A 97 2.65 7.51 -7.79
CA ARG A 97 3.49 8.27 -6.84
C ARG A 97 3.51 7.62 -5.45
N VAL A 98 2.33 7.28 -4.91
CA VAL A 98 2.22 6.64 -3.60
C VAL A 98 2.87 5.26 -3.60
N ASN A 99 2.63 4.42 -4.62
CA ASN A 99 3.21 3.09 -4.71
C ASN A 99 4.74 3.13 -4.70
N ARG A 100 5.37 4.06 -5.44
CA ARG A 100 6.84 4.22 -5.38
C ARG A 100 7.34 4.55 -3.97
N ARG A 101 6.62 5.41 -3.22
CA ARG A 101 6.97 5.73 -1.82
C ARG A 101 6.81 4.50 -0.93
N LEU A 102 5.74 3.73 -1.12
CA LEU A 102 5.49 2.50 -0.37
C LEU A 102 6.57 1.45 -0.64
N ASP A 103 6.97 1.27 -1.90
CA ASP A 103 8.04 0.34 -2.30
C ASP A 103 9.38 0.71 -1.65
N ALA A 104 9.77 1.98 -1.71
CA ALA A 104 10.99 2.45 -1.08
C ALA A 104 11.00 2.22 0.44
N ARG A 105 9.85 2.45 1.10
CA ARG A 105 9.69 2.18 2.54
C ARG A 105 9.80 0.68 2.84
N LEU A 106 9.14 -0.17 2.06
CA LEU A 106 9.19 -1.61 2.26
C LEU A 106 10.61 -2.15 2.09
N GLU A 107 11.36 -1.66 1.11
CA GLU A 107 12.75 -2.06 0.92
C GLU A 107 13.63 -1.64 2.11
N HIS A 108 13.43 -0.43 2.63
CA HIS A 108 14.13 0.01 3.83
C HIS A 108 13.85 -0.89 5.03
N LEU A 109 12.59 -1.26 5.26
CA LEU A 109 12.21 -2.18 6.35
C LEU A 109 12.81 -3.58 6.16
N ARG A 110 12.86 -4.10 4.93
CA ARG A 110 13.51 -5.39 4.65
C ARG A 110 15.01 -5.35 4.92
N LYS A 111 15.69 -4.27 4.57
CA LYS A 111 17.11 -4.07 4.90
C LYS A 111 17.31 -4.06 6.42
N GLN A 112 16.48 -3.33 7.15
CA GLN A 112 16.53 -3.33 8.61
C GLN A 112 16.28 -4.73 9.21
N GLN A 113 15.36 -5.50 8.64
CA GLN A 113 15.11 -6.88 9.06
C GLN A 113 16.35 -7.77 8.90
N LEU A 114 17.00 -7.69 7.74
CA LEU A 114 18.22 -8.45 7.43
C LEU A 114 19.37 -8.08 8.37
N PHE A 115 19.65 -6.78 8.55
CA PHE A 115 20.76 -6.33 9.41
C PHE A 115 20.49 -6.50 10.90
N GLY A 116 19.23 -6.43 11.35
CA GLY A 116 18.86 -6.76 12.72
C GLY A 116 19.05 -8.25 13.03
N SER A 117 18.73 -9.12 12.07
CA SER A 117 18.91 -10.57 12.22
C SER A 117 20.39 -10.97 12.30
N THR A 118 21.26 -10.34 11.52
CA THR A 118 22.70 -10.67 11.53
C THR A 118 23.40 -10.30 12.84
N ALA A 119 22.99 -9.19 13.48
CA ALA A 119 23.55 -8.80 14.78
C ALA A 119 23.18 -9.78 15.90
N GLN A 120 21.94 -10.30 15.89
CA GLN A 120 21.50 -11.29 16.87
C GLN A 120 22.19 -12.65 16.71
N GLU A 121 22.59 -13.03 15.49
CA GLU A 121 23.33 -14.26 15.23
C GLU A 121 24.80 -14.21 15.65
N GLU A 122 25.45 -13.04 15.57
CA GLU A 122 26.84 -12.86 16.03
C GLU A 122 26.93 -12.84 17.56
N ASP A 123 26.07 -12.09 18.25
CA ASP A 123 26.01 -12.07 19.72
C ASP A 123 25.74 -13.47 20.31
N ALA A 124 24.93 -14.29 19.65
CA ALA A 124 24.64 -15.65 20.08
C ALA A 124 25.84 -16.61 19.96
N ARG A 125 26.77 -16.35 19.03
CA ARG A 125 27.98 -17.16 18.83
C ARG A 125 29.13 -16.77 19.75
N GLU A 126 29.15 -15.54 20.25
CA GLU A 126 30.16 -15.08 21.21
C GLU A 126 29.82 -15.44 22.67
N ALA A 127 28.60 -15.91 22.93
CA ALA A 127 28.12 -16.35 24.23
C ALA A 127 28.26 -17.87 24.50
N GLU A 128 28.73 -18.65 23.51
CA GLU A 128 29.10 -20.08 23.62
C GLU A 128 30.63 -20.26 23.79
#